data_AF-R8WYI9-F1
#
_entry.id   AF-R8WYI9-F1
#
_cell.length_a   1.000
_cell.length_b   1.000
_cell.length_c   1.000
_cell.angle_alpha   90.00
_cell.angle_beta   90.00
_cell.angle_gamma   90.00
#
_symmetry.space_group_name_H-M   'P 1'
#
loop_
_entity.id
_entity.type
_entity.pdbx_description
1 polymer ?
#
loop_
_entity_poly.entity_id
_entity_poly.type
_entity_poly.pdbx_seq_one_letter_code
_entity_poly.pdbx_strand_id
1 'polypeptide(L)'
;MPKRSISVHLALMFALSALLIVSIIGILLRSSLHDSLQKQMHNELLFRESLMSPWIAARTSADGWSTLANKFTLLTNSEGERVRYWIVSDNPRFSMGGIPPVGVQWSSLQEGFNKVPGASEGACSLFLLVKTIPANGERPELRYVVAIDSTPYMGTLDAFTRTLLIIVALGVLIVALLGYVVSRIGLRPVGMLSQQAQHLAPGDHGQRLNTCALPEELQQLASSFNGVLERQEIAWRQLESFNADVAHELRTPLTNLIGQTQLGLSRRRSHDELEELLGSNLEELERMTSIVNDMLFLSHAHAGEHASQLTQVSLREETLKTAEYVEPSFAEKQLSLEVQGDVTAHIDRRLFHRSLANLLENSARHSPSNSTVTVRLSEKGNQACVDVSNPGDPIAPEHLHRLFERFYRVDTSRARSDTHHGLGLSIVRAVAIMHRGDVFARSENGINTFGLTFAKQPDAIRTGRLISETKSGSPRAKPSDKIVRESSV
;
A
#
# COMPACT_ATOMS: atom_id res chain seq x y z
N MET A 1 24.69 -12.58 5.63
CA MET A 1 25.00 -11.15 5.46
C MET A 1 24.16 -10.35 6.44
N PRO A 2 24.74 -9.48 7.29
CA PRO A 2 23.94 -8.71 8.25
C PRO A 2 22.98 -7.78 7.48
N LYS A 3 21.69 -7.81 7.84
CA LYS A 3 20.65 -6.93 7.25
C LYS A 3 21.03 -5.48 7.57
N ARG A 4 21.70 -4.80 6.65
CA ARG A 4 22.10 -3.39 6.79
C ARG A 4 20.83 -2.53 6.90
N SER A 5 20.83 -1.58 7.83
CA SER A 5 19.72 -0.62 8.05
C SER A 5 19.25 0.03 6.74
N ILE A 6 17.95 0.31 6.62
CA ILE A 6 17.35 1.00 5.48
C ILE A 6 18.08 2.34 5.23
N SER A 7 18.51 3.02 6.29
CA SER A 7 19.27 4.28 6.15
C SER A 7 20.62 4.12 5.47
N VAL A 8 21.29 2.98 5.66
CA VAL A 8 22.57 2.69 5.00
C VAL A 8 22.36 2.39 3.52
N HIS A 9 21.29 1.68 3.17
CA HIS A 9 20.94 1.43 1.78
C HIS A 9 20.58 2.73 1.04
N LEU A 10 19.76 3.58 1.66
CA LEU A 10 19.35 4.85 1.06
C LEU A 10 20.57 5.77 0.85
N ALA A 11 21.44 5.89 1.85
CA ALA A 11 22.67 6.68 1.74
C ALA A 11 23.60 6.16 0.63
N LEU A 12 23.73 4.83 0.49
CA LEU A 12 24.53 4.23 -0.57
C LEU A 12 23.93 4.46 -1.96
N MET A 13 22.61 4.35 -2.11
CA MET A 13 21.94 4.67 -3.38
C MET A 13 22.12 6.13 -3.76
N PHE A 14 21.93 7.07 -2.83
CA PHE A 14 22.18 8.50 -3.10
C PHE A 14 23.64 8.78 -3.47
N ALA A 15 24.59 8.16 -2.77
CA ALA A 15 26.02 8.30 -3.08
C ALA A 15 26.36 7.76 -4.47
N LEU A 16 25.79 6.60 -4.85
CA LEU A 16 25.99 5.99 -6.17
C LEU A 16 25.39 6.87 -7.28
N SER A 17 24.18 7.38 -7.10
CA SER A 17 23.53 8.29 -8.06
C SER A 17 24.31 9.60 -8.20
N ALA A 18 24.77 10.19 -7.10
CA ALA A 18 25.59 11.40 -7.13
C ALA A 18 26.93 11.15 -7.83
N LEU A 19 27.59 10.03 -7.55
CA LEU A 19 28.84 9.65 -8.21
C LEU A 19 28.64 9.52 -9.72
N LEU A 20 27.55 8.87 -10.17
CA LEU A 20 27.24 8.71 -11.59
C LEU A 20 27.05 10.08 -12.27
N ILE A 21 26.18 10.94 -11.70
CA ILE A 21 25.86 12.26 -12.26
C ILE A 21 27.11 13.12 -12.35
N VAL A 22 27.87 13.23 -11.24
CA VAL A 22 29.07 14.06 -11.18
C VAL A 22 30.18 13.51 -12.07
N SER A 23 30.31 12.19 -12.22
CA SER A 23 31.28 11.59 -13.14
C SER A 23 30.96 11.90 -14.60
N ILE A 24 29.67 11.83 -15.01
CA ILE A 24 29.24 12.19 -16.37
C ILE A 24 29.56 13.66 -16.64
N ILE A 25 29.18 14.56 -15.73
CA ILE A 25 29.48 16.00 -15.86
C ILE A 25 30.99 16.24 -15.92
N GLY A 26 31.76 15.55 -15.09
CA GLY A 26 33.21 15.68 -15.06
C GLY A 26 33.88 15.24 -16.36
N ILE A 27 33.41 14.13 -16.96
CA ILE A 27 33.89 13.66 -18.27
C ILE A 27 33.56 14.68 -19.36
N LEU A 28 32.33 15.22 -19.37
CA LEU A 28 31.92 16.25 -20.34
C LEU A 28 32.75 17.53 -20.22
N LEU A 29 32.96 18.03 -18.99
CA LEU A 29 33.79 19.22 -18.76
C LEU A 29 35.23 19.00 -19.17
N ARG A 30 35.82 17.84 -18.85
CA ARG A 30 37.19 17.50 -19.26
C ARG A 30 37.31 17.40 -20.78
N SER A 31 36.35 16.77 -21.44
CA SER A 31 36.31 16.66 -22.91
C SER A 31 36.15 18.02 -23.57
N SER A 32 35.25 18.87 -23.06
CA SER A 32 35.07 20.24 -23.54
C SER A 32 36.33 21.09 -23.35
N LEU A 33 37.02 20.98 -22.21
CA LEU A 33 38.27 21.69 -21.98
C LEU A 33 39.37 21.20 -22.93
N HIS A 34 39.48 19.89 -23.16
CA HIS A 34 40.44 19.33 -24.12
C HIS A 34 40.23 19.88 -25.53
N ASP A 35 39.00 19.86 -26.03
CA ASP A 35 38.63 20.40 -27.34
C ASP A 35 38.89 21.92 -27.42
N SER A 36 38.56 22.66 -26.35
CA SER A 36 38.82 24.10 -26.28
C SER A 36 40.32 24.43 -26.35
N LEU A 37 41.16 23.69 -25.61
CA LEU A 37 42.62 23.87 -25.64
C LEU A 37 43.21 23.50 -27.00
N GLN A 38 42.71 22.43 -27.63
CA GLN A 38 43.10 22.09 -29.00
C GLN A 38 42.73 23.23 -29.96
N LYS A 39 41.48 23.71 -29.97
CA LYS A 39 41.06 24.83 -30.83
C LYS A 39 41.90 26.09 -30.60
N GLN A 40 42.21 26.41 -29.35
CA GLN A 40 43.08 27.54 -29.01
C GLN A 40 44.47 27.38 -29.63
N MET A 41 45.08 26.20 -29.55
CA MET A 41 46.37 25.93 -30.19
C MET A 41 46.31 26.04 -31.72
N HIS A 42 45.25 25.52 -32.36
CA HIS A 42 45.08 25.64 -33.81
C HIS A 42 44.94 27.10 -34.25
N ASN A 43 44.14 27.88 -33.52
CA ASN A 43 43.96 29.30 -33.78
C ASN A 43 45.25 30.11 -33.58
N GLU A 44 46.05 29.78 -32.56
CA GLU A 44 47.36 30.39 -32.36
C GLU A 44 48.28 30.09 -33.56
N LEU A 45 48.36 28.84 -34.01
CA LEU A 45 49.18 28.48 -35.17
C LEU A 45 48.72 29.21 -36.45
N LEU A 46 47.42 29.27 -36.71
CA LEU A 46 46.86 30.02 -37.86
C LEU A 46 47.16 31.51 -37.77
N PHE A 47 47.01 32.10 -36.59
CA PHE A 47 47.35 33.50 -36.37
C PHE A 47 48.82 33.77 -36.70
N ARG A 48 49.73 32.94 -36.20
CA ARG A 48 51.17 33.06 -36.48
C ARG A 48 51.51 32.85 -37.94
N GLU A 49 50.84 31.92 -38.62
CA GLU A 49 50.98 31.74 -40.06
C GLU A 49 50.52 32.97 -40.83
N SER A 50 49.33 33.50 -40.53
CA SER A 50 48.78 34.67 -41.22
C SER A 50 49.65 35.94 -41.06
N LEU A 51 50.34 36.07 -39.92
CA LEU A 51 51.26 37.19 -39.68
C LEU A 51 52.57 37.05 -40.45
N MET A 52 53.10 35.83 -40.56
CA MET A 52 54.46 35.58 -41.05
C MET A 52 54.51 35.26 -42.55
N SER A 53 53.47 34.61 -43.08
CA SER A 53 53.38 34.22 -44.49
C SER A 53 53.58 35.40 -45.47
N PRO A 54 52.98 36.59 -45.25
CA PRO A 54 53.24 37.76 -46.09
C PRO A 54 54.69 38.26 -46.04
N TRP A 55 55.32 38.19 -44.86
CA TRP A 55 56.72 38.61 -44.69
C TRP A 55 57.70 37.68 -45.40
N ILE A 56 57.42 36.38 -45.42
CA ILE A 56 58.21 35.39 -46.15
C ILE A 56 57.99 35.56 -47.67
N ALA A 57 56.73 35.70 -48.09
CA ALA A 57 56.38 35.84 -49.50
C ALA A 57 56.96 37.10 -50.16
N ALA A 58 57.10 38.20 -49.39
CA ALA A 58 57.66 39.48 -49.86
C ALA A 58 59.20 39.47 -50.04
N ARG A 59 59.90 38.40 -49.67
CA ARG A 59 61.36 38.25 -49.89
C ARG A 59 61.59 37.34 -51.08
N THR A 60 62.13 37.88 -52.17
CA THR A 60 62.35 37.16 -53.44
C THR A 60 63.82 36.98 -53.81
N SER A 61 64.75 37.64 -53.09
CA SER A 61 66.20 37.57 -53.32
C SER A 61 66.95 37.09 -52.08
N ALA A 62 68.17 36.56 -52.28
CA ALA A 62 69.01 36.01 -51.22
C ALA A 62 69.51 37.05 -50.20
N ASP A 63 69.75 38.30 -50.63
CA ASP A 63 70.33 39.36 -49.78
C ASP A 63 69.41 39.76 -48.62
N GLY A 64 68.08 39.69 -48.82
CA GLY A 64 67.08 39.99 -47.79
C GLY A 64 66.79 38.83 -46.82
N TRP A 65 67.32 37.64 -47.10
CA TRP A 65 67.01 36.40 -46.37
C TRP A 65 67.65 36.36 -44.98
N SER A 66 68.87 36.86 -44.84
CA SER A 66 69.59 36.93 -43.55
C SER A 66 68.84 37.80 -42.52
N THR A 67 68.22 38.88 -42.97
CA THR A 67 67.42 39.77 -42.11
C THR A 67 66.14 39.08 -41.64
N LEU A 68 65.49 38.31 -42.53
CA LEU A 68 64.32 37.50 -42.19
C LEU A 68 64.71 36.41 -41.17
N ALA A 69 65.78 35.67 -41.43
CA ALA A 69 66.28 34.62 -40.53
C ALA A 69 66.62 35.16 -39.13
N ASN A 70 67.26 36.33 -39.06
CA ASN A 70 67.54 36.99 -37.78
C ASN A 70 66.25 37.38 -37.05
N LYS A 71 65.25 37.92 -37.75
CA LYS A 71 63.95 38.32 -37.15
C LYS A 71 63.22 37.12 -36.54
N PHE A 72 63.13 36.00 -37.26
CA PHE A 72 62.47 34.79 -36.76
C PHE A 72 63.26 34.13 -35.61
N THR A 73 64.59 34.18 -35.63
CA THR A 73 65.43 33.67 -34.54
C THR A 73 65.22 34.51 -33.27
N LEU A 74 65.15 35.84 -33.41
CA LEU A 74 64.80 36.74 -32.31
C LEU A 74 63.39 36.46 -31.76
N LEU A 75 62.41 36.21 -32.65
CA LEU A 75 61.04 35.86 -32.24
C LEU A 75 61.00 34.56 -31.42
N THR A 76 61.61 33.48 -31.92
CA THR A 76 61.69 32.21 -31.18
C THR A 76 62.35 32.36 -29.81
N ASN A 77 63.44 33.14 -29.74
CA ASN A 77 64.13 33.39 -28.46
C ASN A 77 63.29 34.25 -27.51
N SER A 78 62.59 35.26 -28.02
CA SER A 78 61.72 36.12 -27.22
C SER A 78 60.48 35.39 -26.68
N GLU A 79 60.02 34.35 -27.38
CA GLU A 79 58.87 33.52 -26.99
C GLU A 79 59.28 32.31 -26.13
N GLY A 80 60.51 32.28 -25.63
CA GLY A 80 61.00 31.23 -24.73
C GLY A 80 60.98 29.82 -25.34
N GLU A 81 61.22 29.72 -26.65
CA GLU A 81 61.15 28.49 -27.45
C GLU A 81 59.79 27.76 -27.48
N ARG A 82 58.74 28.34 -26.88
CA ARG A 82 57.39 27.76 -26.90
C ARG A 82 56.82 27.67 -28.31
N VAL A 83 57.17 28.63 -29.15
CA VAL A 83 56.84 28.65 -30.57
C VAL A 83 58.14 28.61 -31.37
N ARG A 84 58.21 27.69 -32.32
CA ARG A 84 59.38 27.49 -33.16
C ARG A 84 58.99 27.59 -34.63
N TYR A 85 59.85 28.25 -35.40
CA TYR A 85 59.63 28.51 -36.81
C TYR A 85 60.72 27.84 -37.65
N TRP A 86 60.32 27.14 -38.70
CA TRP A 86 61.22 26.59 -39.70
C TRP A 86 60.78 27.03 -41.09
N ILE A 87 61.76 27.22 -41.96
CA ILE A 87 61.56 27.37 -43.39
C ILE A 87 62.40 26.29 -44.06
N VAL A 88 61.74 25.37 -44.74
CA VAL A 88 62.38 24.22 -45.37
C VAL A 88 62.38 24.43 -46.87
N SER A 89 63.56 24.34 -47.49
CA SER A 89 63.77 24.49 -48.93
C SER A 89 64.77 23.48 -49.43
N ASP A 90 64.67 23.13 -50.72
CA ASP A 90 65.71 22.38 -51.42
C ASP A 90 67.00 23.20 -51.60
N ASN A 91 66.92 24.53 -51.52
CA ASN A 91 68.09 25.41 -51.52
C ASN A 91 68.47 25.81 -50.09
N PRO A 92 69.65 25.39 -49.58
CA PRO A 92 70.09 25.74 -48.22
C PRO A 92 70.16 27.24 -47.95
N ARG A 93 70.35 28.08 -48.98
CA ARG A 93 70.38 29.54 -48.86
C ARG A 93 69.03 30.13 -48.43
N PHE A 94 67.93 29.42 -48.68
CA PHE A 94 66.57 29.81 -48.33
C PHE A 94 65.97 28.93 -47.21
N SER A 95 66.80 28.18 -46.48
CA SER A 95 66.37 27.37 -45.34
C SER A 95 66.63 28.07 -44.00
N MET A 96 65.78 27.83 -43.01
CA MET A 96 65.85 28.42 -41.68
C MET A 96 65.32 27.45 -40.60
N GLY A 97 65.85 27.55 -39.37
CA GLY A 97 65.35 26.83 -38.19
C GLY A 97 66.19 25.61 -37.81
N GLY A 98 67.23 25.30 -38.58
CA GLY A 98 68.19 24.24 -38.27
C GLY A 98 67.63 22.83 -38.43
N ILE A 99 68.14 21.90 -37.61
CA ILE A 99 67.82 20.47 -37.68
C ILE A 99 66.35 20.24 -37.26
N PRO A 100 65.60 19.35 -37.94
CA PRO A 100 64.27 18.96 -37.51
C PRO A 100 64.26 18.46 -36.06
N PRO A 101 63.14 18.65 -35.32
CA PRO A 101 62.93 18.01 -34.04
C PRO A 101 63.08 16.49 -34.14
N VAL A 102 63.46 15.84 -33.03
CA VAL A 102 63.66 14.38 -32.97
C VAL A 102 62.39 13.66 -33.44
N GLY A 103 62.54 12.77 -34.42
CA GLY A 103 61.42 12.01 -35.00
C GLY A 103 60.63 12.73 -36.10
N VAL A 104 61.03 13.95 -36.50
CA VAL A 104 60.40 14.68 -37.63
C VAL A 104 61.17 14.45 -38.92
N GLN A 105 60.47 14.01 -39.96
CA GLN A 105 60.93 14.10 -41.33
C GLN A 105 60.07 15.15 -42.04
N TRP A 106 60.69 16.23 -42.54
CA TRP A 106 59.92 17.31 -43.18
C TRP A 106 59.09 16.80 -44.35
N SER A 107 59.64 15.88 -45.15
CA SER A 107 58.96 15.25 -46.29
C SER A 107 57.70 14.46 -45.93
N SER A 108 57.56 13.96 -44.70
CA SER A 108 56.40 13.16 -44.28
C SER A 108 55.23 14.01 -43.76
N LEU A 109 55.45 15.31 -43.49
CA LEU A 109 54.39 16.20 -43.02
C LEU A 109 53.47 16.62 -44.18
N GLN A 110 52.17 16.66 -43.93
CA GLN A 110 51.18 17.14 -44.91
C GLN A 110 50.98 18.65 -44.80
N GLU A 111 50.43 19.30 -45.84
CA GLU A 111 49.96 20.70 -45.75
C GLU A 111 48.86 20.79 -44.69
N GLY A 112 48.91 21.80 -43.82
CA GLY A 112 47.96 21.98 -42.72
C GLY A 112 48.50 21.49 -41.36
N PHE A 113 47.58 21.09 -40.47
CA PHE A 113 47.93 20.74 -39.10
C PHE A 113 48.52 19.34 -38.99
N ASN A 114 49.65 19.23 -38.29
CA ASN A 114 50.33 17.99 -38.00
C ASN A 114 50.62 17.89 -36.50
N LYS A 115 50.71 16.66 -35.98
CA LYS A 115 51.07 16.40 -34.58
C LYS A 115 52.25 15.46 -34.56
N VAL A 116 53.31 15.84 -33.84
CA VAL A 116 54.56 15.09 -33.75
C VAL A 116 54.84 14.77 -32.27
N PRO A 117 55.39 13.58 -31.94
CA PRO A 117 55.84 13.28 -30.59
C PRO A 117 56.86 14.32 -30.06
N GLY A 118 56.86 14.54 -28.75
CA GLY A 118 57.80 15.47 -28.10
C GLY A 118 59.24 14.99 -28.19
N ALA A 119 60.19 15.91 -28.12
CA ALA A 119 61.62 15.62 -28.30
C ALA A 119 62.29 14.89 -27.10
N SER A 120 61.59 14.74 -25.97
CA SER A 120 62.09 14.11 -24.74
C SER A 120 60.98 13.35 -24.02
N GLU A 121 61.32 12.38 -23.17
CA GLU A 121 60.35 11.55 -22.41
C GLU A 121 59.36 12.36 -21.55
N GLY A 122 59.69 13.59 -21.16
CA GLY A 122 58.83 14.49 -20.40
C GLY A 122 58.09 15.56 -21.23
N ALA A 123 58.31 15.63 -22.54
CA ALA A 123 57.70 16.64 -23.40
C ALA A 123 56.46 16.09 -24.12
N CYS A 124 55.35 16.82 -24.04
CA CYS A 124 54.15 16.51 -24.82
C CYS A 124 54.40 16.76 -26.32
N SER A 125 53.48 16.27 -27.15
CA SER A 125 53.57 16.40 -28.61
C SER A 125 53.67 17.85 -29.08
N LEU A 126 54.49 18.11 -30.08
CA LEU A 126 54.48 19.37 -30.83
C LEU A 126 53.31 19.36 -31.81
N PHE A 127 52.56 20.46 -31.84
CA PHE A 127 51.56 20.69 -32.89
C PHE A 127 52.12 21.66 -33.89
N LEU A 128 52.06 21.31 -35.16
CA LEU A 128 52.65 22.05 -36.25
C LEU A 128 51.59 22.47 -37.25
N LEU A 129 51.79 23.61 -37.87
CA LEU A 129 51.08 24.03 -39.07
C LEU A 129 52.11 24.19 -40.18
N VAL A 130 51.92 23.43 -41.26
CA VAL A 130 52.77 23.49 -42.46
C VAL A 130 52.04 24.22 -43.56
N LYS A 131 52.70 25.23 -44.11
CA LYS A 131 52.20 26.02 -45.25
C LYS A 131 53.23 26.05 -46.36
N THR A 132 52.81 25.69 -47.56
CA THR A 132 53.65 25.77 -48.76
C THR A 132 53.53 27.15 -49.38
N ILE A 133 54.65 27.83 -49.56
CA ILE A 133 54.76 29.15 -50.16
C ILE A 133 55.36 28.96 -51.56
N PRO A 134 54.64 29.33 -52.64
CA PRO A 134 55.08 29.09 -54.01
C PRO A 134 56.38 29.85 -54.33
N ALA A 135 57.12 29.36 -55.32
CA ALA A 135 58.33 30.00 -55.81
C ALA A 135 58.03 31.42 -56.34
N ASN A 136 58.95 32.37 -56.12
CA ASN A 136 58.81 33.74 -56.61
C ASN A 136 60.19 34.42 -56.77
N GLY A 137 60.55 34.81 -57.99
CA GLY A 137 61.88 35.38 -58.30
C GLY A 137 63.00 34.34 -58.15
N GLU A 138 64.06 34.67 -57.43
CA GLU A 138 65.18 33.77 -57.14
C GLU A 138 64.87 32.75 -56.03
N ARG A 139 63.74 32.94 -55.32
CA ARG A 139 63.32 32.09 -54.22
C ARG A 139 62.59 30.84 -54.74
N PRO A 140 63.08 29.62 -54.45
CA PRO A 140 62.38 28.38 -54.78
C PRO A 140 61.08 28.23 -53.95
N GLU A 141 60.33 27.17 -54.21
CA GLU A 141 59.23 26.78 -53.33
C GLU A 141 59.76 26.51 -51.92
N LEU A 142 59.01 26.95 -50.91
CA LEU A 142 59.39 26.81 -49.51
C LEU A 142 58.24 26.23 -48.70
N ARG A 143 58.57 25.45 -47.68
CA ARG A 143 57.63 25.00 -46.67
C ARG A 143 57.89 25.74 -45.38
N TYR A 144 56.96 26.62 -45.02
CA TYR A 144 56.95 27.28 -43.74
C TYR A 144 56.29 26.37 -42.71
N VAL A 145 56.98 26.12 -41.60
CA VAL A 145 56.48 25.31 -40.50
C VAL A 145 56.53 26.13 -39.23
N VAL A 146 55.38 26.30 -38.59
CA VAL A 146 55.28 26.84 -37.23
C VAL A 146 54.86 25.72 -36.29
N ALA A 147 55.57 25.54 -35.18
CA ALA A 147 55.20 24.57 -34.15
C ALA A 147 54.99 25.25 -32.82
N ILE A 148 54.04 24.73 -32.04
CA ILE A 148 53.81 25.11 -30.65
C ILE A 148 53.97 23.90 -29.74
N ASP A 149 54.60 24.11 -28.59
CA ASP A 149 54.66 23.12 -27.52
C ASP A 149 53.32 23.00 -26.78
N SER A 150 52.80 21.77 -26.70
CA SER A 150 51.55 21.47 -25.99
C SER A 150 51.71 21.19 -24.50
N THR A 151 52.95 21.10 -23.98
CA THR A 151 53.22 20.85 -22.55
C THR A 151 52.45 21.78 -21.59
N PRO A 152 52.39 23.12 -21.76
CA PRO A 152 51.65 23.98 -20.83
C PRO A 152 50.13 23.76 -20.90
N TYR A 153 49.61 23.43 -22.09
CA TYR A 153 48.19 23.17 -22.30
C TYR A 153 47.77 21.84 -21.67
N MET A 154 48.56 20.78 -21.85
CA MET A 154 48.30 19.48 -21.25
C MET A 154 48.48 19.50 -19.73
N GLY A 155 49.48 20.22 -19.21
CA GLY A 155 49.64 20.42 -17.77
C GLY A 155 48.44 21.13 -17.12
N THR A 156 47.81 22.06 -17.83
CA THR A 156 46.56 22.71 -17.38
C THR A 156 45.40 21.72 -17.33
N LEU A 157 45.27 20.84 -18.33
CA LEU A 157 44.26 19.78 -18.37
C LEU A 157 44.43 18.78 -17.23
N ASP A 158 45.66 18.39 -16.91
CA ASP A 158 45.96 17.48 -15.80
C ASP A 158 45.69 18.12 -14.44
N ALA A 159 46.09 19.38 -14.25
CA ALA A 159 45.78 20.15 -13.03
C ALA A 159 44.27 20.31 -12.84
N PHE A 160 43.53 20.61 -13.91
CA PHE A 160 42.07 20.65 -13.90
C PHE A 160 41.47 19.29 -13.53
N THR A 161 41.95 18.21 -14.14
CA THR A 161 41.47 16.84 -13.88
C THR A 161 41.70 16.43 -12.42
N ARG A 162 42.88 16.73 -11.85
CA ARG A 162 43.17 16.45 -10.44
C ARG A 162 42.23 17.21 -9.51
N THR A 163 42.04 18.51 -9.77
CA THR A 163 41.14 19.37 -8.98
C THR A 163 39.70 18.87 -9.06
N LEU A 164 39.25 18.50 -10.26
CA LEU A 164 37.93 17.94 -10.50
C LEU A 164 37.72 16.64 -9.69
N LEU A 165 38.67 15.70 -9.72
CA LEU A 165 38.58 14.44 -8.96
C LEU A 165 38.45 14.68 -7.45
N ILE A 166 39.19 15.64 -6.90
CA ILE A 166 39.10 16.01 -5.48
C ILE A 166 37.71 16.55 -5.15
N ILE A 167 37.17 17.44 -5.99
CA ILE A 167 35.82 18.00 -5.82
C ILE A 167 34.76 16.89 -5.91
N VAL A 168 34.88 15.96 -6.87
CA VAL A 168 33.96 14.81 -7.00
C VAL A 168 33.99 13.95 -5.74
N ALA A 169 35.18 13.57 -5.26
CA ALA A 169 35.33 12.74 -4.08
C ALA A 169 34.72 13.39 -2.83
N LEU A 170 34.98 14.68 -2.62
CA LEU A 170 34.42 15.44 -1.50
C LEU A 170 32.90 15.58 -1.62
N GLY A 171 32.38 15.86 -2.82
CA GLY A 171 30.96 15.99 -3.09
C GLY A 171 30.20 14.70 -2.80
N VAL A 172 30.71 13.56 -3.26
CA VAL A 172 30.12 12.23 -3.01
C VAL A 172 30.12 11.92 -1.51
N LEU A 173 31.19 12.24 -0.79
CA LEU A 173 31.26 12.06 0.67
C LEU A 173 30.20 12.89 1.40
N ILE A 174 30.04 14.15 1.03
CA ILE A 174 29.04 15.06 1.63
C ILE A 174 27.61 14.54 1.36
N VAL A 175 27.31 14.15 0.11
CA VAL A 175 25.99 13.60 -0.24
C VAL A 175 25.71 12.30 0.51
N ALA A 176 26.70 11.42 0.66
CA ALA A 176 26.55 10.20 1.44
C ALA A 176 26.24 10.49 2.92
N LEU A 177 26.94 11.45 3.53
CA LEU A 177 26.72 11.86 4.92
C LEU A 177 25.33 12.48 5.11
N LEU A 178 24.94 13.41 4.24
CA LEU A 178 23.62 14.05 4.26
C LEU A 178 22.51 13.02 4.05
N GLY A 179 22.65 12.13 3.07
CA GLY A 179 21.69 11.06 2.81
C GLY A 179 21.51 10.13 4.02
N TYR A 180 22.60 9.81 4.72
CA TYR A 180 22.55 9.04 5.96
C TYR A 180 21.80 9.78 7.08
N VAL A 181 22.11 11.07 7.31
CA VAL A 181 21.46 11.88 8.35
C VAL A 181 19.96 12.06 8.06
N VAL A 182 19.60 12.45 6.83
CA VAL A 182 18.20 12.64 6.41
C VAL A 182 17.42 11.35 6.56
N SER A 183 17.95 10.22 6.12
CA SER A 183 17.27 8.94 6.27
C SER A 183 17.09 8.54 7.73
N ARG A 184 18.09 8.78 8.59
CA ARG A 184 18.00 8.44 10.02
C ARG A 184 16.97 9.29 10.75
N ILE A 185 16.83 10.56 10.38
CA ILE A 185 15.80 11.46 10.92
C ILE A 185 14.42 11.05 10.41
N GLY A 186 14.27 10.82 9.09
CA GLY A 186 13.00 10.46 8.47
C GLY A 186 12.44 9.10 8.94
N LEU A 187 13.31 8.14 9.28
CA LEU A 187 12.88 6.82 9.78
C LEU A 187 12.73 6.74 11.31
N ARG A 188 13.07 7.81 12.04
CA ARG A 188 12.93 7.85 13.51
C ARG A 188 11.48 7.59 13.98
N PRO A 189 10.43 8.16 13.36
CA PRO A 189 9.04 7.91 13.77
C PRO A 189 8.62 6.45 13.67
N VAL A 190 9.14 5.71 12.68
CA VAL A 190 8.89 4.27 12.51
C VAL A 190 9.45 3.48 13.71
N GLY A 191 10.63 3.86 14.20
CA GLY A 191 11.21 3.28 15.41
C GLY A 191 10.36 3.53 16.67
N MET A 192 9.79 4.74 16.80
CA MET A 192 8.90 5.09 17.91
C MET A 192 7.59 4.29 17.87
N LEU A 193 6.98 4.14 16.68
CA LEU A 193 5.81 3.28 16.48
C LEU A 193 6.11 1.82 16.83
N SER A 194 7.26 1.31 16.40
CA SER A 194 7.68 -0.05 16.75
C SER A 194 7.85 -0.24 18.25
N GLN A 195 8.37 0.77 18.96
CA GLN A 195 8.48 0.72 20.42
C GLN A 195 7.10 0.77 21.08
N GLN A 196 6.20 1.67 20.65
CA GLN A 196 4.83 1.71 21.15
C GLN A 196 4.12 0.36 20.96
N ALA A 197 4.26 -0.25 19.78
CA ALA A 197 3.69 -1.55 19.49
C ALA A 197 4.26 -2.67 20.38
N GLN A 198 5.55 -2.62 20.75
CA GLN A 198 6.18 -3.57 21.67
C GLN A 198 5.75 -3.39 23.13
N HIS A 199 5.35 -2.18 23.52
CA HIS A 199 4.88 -1.88 24.88
C HIS A 199 3.38 -2.17 25.09
N LEU A 200 2.66 -2.54 24.03
CA LEU A 200 1.30 -3.09 24.15
C LEU A 200 1.37 -4.45 24.86
N ALA A 201 1.31 -4.42 26.19
CA ALA A 201 1.32 -5.61 27.02
C ALA A 201 -0.01 -6.37 26.86
N PRO A 202 0.01 -7.72 26.93
CA PRO A 202 -1.21 -8.51 27.04
C PRO A 202 -2.00 -8.06 28.29
N GLY A 203 -3.20 -7.50 28.10
CA GLY A 203 -4.08 -7.03 29.18
C GLY A 203 -4.33 -5.53 29.24
N ASP A 204 -3.55 -4.69 28.53
CA ASP A 204 -3.82 -3.25 28.45
C ASP A 204 -4.66 -2.94 27.18
N HIS A 205 -5.97 -3.13 27.30
CA HIS A 205 -6.91 -3.11 26.18
C HIS A 205 -7.23 -1.71 25.63
N GLY A 206 -6.87 -0.64 26.37
CA GLY A 206 -7.20 0.75 26.01
C GLY A 206 -6.11 1.50 25.26
N GLN A 207 -4.87 0.99 25.21
CA GLN A 207 -3.78 1.69 24.55
C GLN A 207 -3.95 1.74 23.03
N ARG A 208 -3.51 2.85 22.44
CA ARG A 208 -3.57 3.11 20.99
C ARG A 208 -2.26 3.75 20.53
N LEU A 209 -1.91 3.52 19.27
CA LEU A 209 -0.81 4.22 18.63
C LEU A 209 -1.19 5.69 18.43
N ASN A 210 -0.28 6.61 18.78
CA ASN A 210 -0.53 8.04 18.66
C ASN A 210 -0.42 8.48 17.19
N THR A 211 -1.52 8.95 16.61
CA THR A 211 -1.60 9.37 15.20
C THR A 211 -1.22 10.84 14.96
N CYS A 212 -1.32 11.71 15.97
CA CYS A 212 -1.17 13.15 15.81
C CYS A 212 0.28 13.61 15.57
N ALA A 213 1.26 12.82 16.00
CA ALA A 213 2.69 13.16 15.87
C ALA A 213 3.37 12.51 14.65
N LEU A 214 2.60 11.85 13.77
CA LEU A 214 3.13 11.06 12.66
C LEU A 214 3.05 11.79 11.32
N PRO A 215 4.08 11.61 10.45
CA PRO A 215 3.98 11.96 9.03
C PRO A 215 2.76 11.31 8.38
N GLU A 216 2.20 11.97 7.36
CA GLU A 216 0.97 11.55 6.67
C GLU A 216 1.06 10.11 6.14
N GLU A 217 2.23 9.71 5.64
CA GLU A 217 2.49 8.36 5.11
C GLU A 217 2.37 7.26 6.17
N LEU A 218 2.60 7.60 7.45
CA LEU A 218 2.49 6.65 8.57
C LEU A 218 1.15 6.74 9.29
N GLN A 219 0.38 7.81 9.11
CA GLN A 219 -0.93 7.97 9.74
C GLN A 219 -1.90 6.86 9.30
N GLN A 220 -1.93 6.53 8.01
CA GLN A 220 -2.77 5.46 7.48
C GLN A 220 -2.43 4.08 8.07
N LEU A 221 -1.14 3.82 8.29
CA LEU A 221 -0.70 2.57 8.92
C LEU A 221 -1.10 2.51 10.40
N ALA A 222 -0.87 3.60 11.14
CA ALA A 222 -1.22 3.71 12.54
C ALA A 222 -2.74 3.61 12.78
N SER A 223 -3.55 4.26 11.93
CA SER A 223 -5.02 4.15 12.00
C SER A 223 -5.50 2.74 11.68
N SER A 224 -4.93 2.09 10.67
CA SER A 224 -5.26 0.70 10.32
C SER A 224 -4.92 -0.26 11.46
N PHE A 225 -3.78 -0.06 12.12
CA PHE A 225 -3.40 -0.85 13.29
C PHE A 225 -4.32 -0.60 14.48
N ASN A 226 -4.66 0.66 14.76
CA ASN A 226 -5.64 1.00 15.80
C ASN A 226 -7.01 0.34 15.54
N GLY A 227 -7.44 0.23 14.28
CA GLY A 227 -8.65 -0.51 13.93
C GLY A 227 -8.57 -2.02 14.20
N VAL A 228 -7.37 -2.62 14.10
CA VAL A 228 -7.14 -4.01 14.54
C VAL A 228 -7.25 -4.11 16.07
N LEU A 229 -6.62 -3.19 16.81
CA LEU A 229 -6.69 -3.15 18.27
C LEU A 229 -8.13 -3.00 18.77
N GLU A 230 -8.93 -2.15 18.12
CA GLU A 230 -10.34 -1.96 18.46
C GLU A 230 -11.16 -3.24 18.26
N ARG A 231 -11.01 -3.92 17.12
CA ARG A 231 -11.69 -5.21 16.88
C ARG A 231 -11.26 -6.27 17.89
N GLN A 232 -9.98 -6.29 18.25
CA GLN A 232 -9.46 -7.20 19.27
C GLN A 232 -10.08 -6.90 20.65
N GLU A 233 -10.17 -5.62 21.05
CA GLU A 233 -10.78 -5.23 22.32
C GLU A 233 -12.27 -5.59 22.38
N ILE A 234 -13.03 -5.33 21.30
CA ILE A 234 -14.45 -5.70 21.21
C ILE A 234 -14.61 -7.21 21.39
N ALA A 235 -13.81 -8.01 20.68
CA ALA A 235 -13.85 -9.47 20.81
C ALA A 235 -13.49 -9.94 22.23
N TRP A 236 -12.50 -9.31 22.88
CA TRP A 236 -12.12 -9.64 24.24
C TRP A 236 -13.23 -9.35 25.25
N ARG A 237 -13.85 -8.16 25.19
CA ARG A 237 -14.99 -7.80 26.06
C ARG A 237 -16.17 -8.76 25.87
N GLN A 238 -16.44 -9.18 24.64
CA GLN A 238 -17.48 -10.17 24.35
C GLN A 238 -17.17 -11.54 24.96
N LEU A 239 -15.91 -11.98 24.92
CA LEU A 239 -15.48 -13.23 25.53
C LEU A 239 -15.55 -13.18 27.06
N GLU A 240 -15.14 -12.06 27.67
CA GLU A 240 -15.20 -11.87 29.11
C GLU A 240 -16.65 -11.86 29.62
N SER A 241 -17.53 -11.10 28.96
CA SER A 241 -18.97 -11.12 29.24
C SER A 241 -19.55 -12.53 29.12
N PHE A 242 -19.20 -13.25 28.04
CA PHE A 242 -19.67 -14.62 27.84
C PHE A 242 -19.25 -15.56 28.98
N ASN A 243 -17.97 -15.51 29.40
CA ASN A 243 -17.49 -16.32 30.50
C ASN A 243 -18.18 -15.99 31.82
N ALA A 244 -18.42 -14.71 32.08
CA ALA A 244 -19.12 -14.26 33.28
C ALA A 244 -20.58 -14.76 33.30
N ASP A 245 -21.28 -14.65 32.18
CA ASP A 245 -22.67 -15.05 32.05
C ASP A 245 -22.83 -16.58 32.21
N VAL A 246 -21.99 -17.37 31.53
CA VAL A 246 -21.97 -18.84 31.65
C VAL A 246 -21.73 -19.26 33.11
N ALA A 247 -20.76 -18.63 33.78
CA ALA A 247 -20.45 -18.95 35.17
C ALA A 247 -21.61 -18.64 36.12
N HIS A 248 -22.37 -17.57 35.87
CA HIS A 248 -23.52 -17.22 36.69
C HIS A 248 -24.68 -18.21 36.50
N GLU A 249 -24.96 -18.57 35.25
CA GLU A 249 -26.14 -19.36 34.88
C GLU A 249 -25.99 -20.85 35.17
N LEU A 250 -24.77 -21.37 35.21
CA LEU A 250 -24.50 -22.72 35.70
C LEU A 250 -24.44 -22.80 37.23
N ARG A 251 -24.06 -21.73 37.93
CA ARG A 251 -23.89 -21.74 39.39
C ARG A 251 -25.20 -21.95 40.15
N THR A 252 -26.25 -21.25 39.74
CA THR A 252 -27.58 -21.32 40.38
C THR A 252 -28.17 -22.73 40.34
N PRO A 253 -28.34 -23.37 39.17
CA PRO A 253 -28.90 -24.73 39.10
C PRO A 253 -27.99 -25.76 39.78
N LEU A 254 -26.67 -25.57 39.73
CA LEU A 254 -25.74 -26.47 40.42
C LEU A 254 -25.89 -26.38 41.94
N THR A 255 -26.07 -25.18 42.47
CA THR A 255 -26.29 -24.96 43.91
C THR A 255 -27.61 -25.57 44.36
N ASN A 256 -28.66 -25.44 43.54
CA ASN A 256 -29.97 -26.05 43.81
C ASN A 256 -29.88 -27.58 43.84
N LEU A 257 -29.25 -28.19 42.84
CA LEU A 257 -29.08 -29.64 42.75
C LEU A 257 -28.26 -30.18 43.93
N ILE A 258 -27.18 -29.48 44.32
CA ILE A 258 -26.40 -29.81 45.52
C ILE A 258 -27.28 -29.72 46.77
N GLY A 259 -28.05 -28.65 46.93
CA GLY A 259 -28.93 -28.43 48.09
C GLY A 259 -30.05 -29.46 48.20
N GLN A 260 -30.76 -29.75 47.10
CA GLN A 260 -31.80 -30.78 47.03
C GLN A 260 -31.21 -32.15 47.38
N THR A 261 -30.04 -32.49 46.83
CA THR A 261 -29.36 -33.76 47.11
C THR A 261 -28.93 -33.85 48.58
N GLN A 262 -28.36 -32.80 49.17
CA GLN A 262 -28.01 -32.75 50.60
C GLN A 262 -29.24 -32.92 51.49
N LEU A 263 -30.36 -32.23 51.17
CA LEU A 263 -31.62 -32.38 51.89
C LEU A 263 -32.23 -33.78 51.72
N GLY A 264 -32.04 -34.42 50.58
CA GLY A 264 -32.41 -35.82 50.33
C GLY A 264 -31.63 -36.78 51.22
N LEU A 265 -30.32 -36.55 51.39
CA LEU A 265 -29.43 -37.37 52.22
C LEU A 265 -29.58 -37.14 53.72
N SER A 266 -30.05 -35.97 54.15
CA SER A 266 -30.11 -35.57 55.56
C SER A 266 -31.13 -36.32 56.43
N ARG A 267 -32.18 -36.91 55.82
CA ARG A 267 -33.28 -37.57 56.53
C ARG A 267 -33.81 -38.77 55.75
N ARG A 268 -34.31 -39.80 56.45
CA ARG A 268 -35.06 -40.89 55.79
C ARG A 268 -36.34 -40.33 55.17
N ARG A 269 -36.59 -40.66 53.90
CA ARG A 269 -37.75 -40.25 53.11
C ARG A 269 -38.55 -41.46 52.63
N SER A 270 -39.81 -41.25 52.26
CA SER A 270 -40.58 -42.29 51.57
C SER A 270 -40.01 -42.56 50.18
N HIS A 271 -40.41 -43.67 49.56
CA HIS A 271 -40.05 -43.98 48.18
C HIS A 271 -40.52 -42.87 47.22
N ASP A 272 -41.79 -42.45 47.38
CA ASP A 272 -42.42 -41.42 46.54
C ASP A 272 -41.69 -40.05 46.65
N GLU A 273 -41.29 -39.64 47.85
CA GLU A 273 -40.50 -38.40 48.06
C GLU A 273 -39.10 -38.46 47.43
N LEU A 274 -38.54 -39.67 47.29
CA LEU A 274 -37.23 -39.87 46.65
C LEU A 274 -37.36 -39.84 45.13
N GLU A 275 -38.41 -40.46 44.58
CA GLU A 275 -38.72 -40.40 43.14
C GLU A 275 -38.99 -38.96 42.69
N GLU A 276 -39.76 -38.18 43.46
CA GLU A 276 -40.01 -36.76 43.17
C GLU A 276 -38.72 -35.93 43.20
N LEU A 277 -37.84 -36.18 44.18
CA LEU A 277 -36.53 -35.51 44.27
C LEU A 277 -35.63 -35.87 43.08
N LEU A 278 -35.57 -37.14 42.71
CA LEU A 278 -34.78 -37.61 41.56
C LEU A 278 -35.34 -37.05 40.24
N GLY A 279 -36.67 -36.97 40.11
CA GLY A 279 -37.34 -36.31 39.00
C GLY A 279 -36.96 -34.84 38.89
N SER A 280 -37.04 -34.08 39.99
CA SER A 280 -36.63 -32.67 40.01
C SER A 280 -35.13 -32.48 39.68
N ASN A 281 -34.26 -33.36 40.20
CA ASN A 281 -32.84 -33.33 39.86
C ASN A 281 -32.59 -33.64 38.36
N LEU A 282 -33.34 -34.58 37.78
CA LEU A 282 -33.22 -34.93 36.36
C LEU A 282 -33.63 -33.75 35.48
N GLU A 283 -34.75 -33.10 35.79
CA GLU A 283 -35.20 -31.89 35.10
C GLU A 283 -34.12 -30.78 35.14
N GLU A 284 -33.46 -30.57 36.28
CA GLU A 284 -32.38 -29.58 36.41
C GLU A 284 -31.12 -29.96 35.62
N LEU A 285 -30.78 -31.25 35.50
CA LEU A 285 -29.66 -31.74 34.67
C LEU A 285 -29.95 -31.59 33.17
N GLU A 286 -31.17 -31.91 32.74
CA GLU A 286 -31.62 -31.70 31.36
C GLU A 286 -31.60 -30.21 31.01
N ARG A 287 -32.05 -29.37 31.95
CA ARG A 287 -31.99 -27.91 31.86
C ARG A 287 -30.57 -27.39 31.71
N MET A 288 -29.62 -27.83 32.55
CA MET A 288 -28.20 -27.50 32.38
C MET A 288 -27.65 -27.91 31.02
N THR A 289 -28.02 -29.11 30.54
CA THR A 289 -27.60 -29.62 29.23
C THR A 289 -28.07 -28.70 28.11
N SER A 290 -29.32 -28.22 28.21
CA SER A 290 -29.89 -27.25 27.27
C SER A 290 -29.12 -25.92 27.27
N ILE A 291 -28.80 -25.36 28.45
CA ILE A 291 -27.98 -24.13 28.56
C ILE A 291 -26.64 -24.31 27.86
N VAL A 292 -25.94 -25.42 28.12
CA VAL A 292 -24.61 -25.67 27.53
C VAL A 292 -24.69 -25.77 26.00
N ASN A 293 -25.71 -26.47 25.49
CA ASN A 293 -25.92 -26.60 24.04
C ASN A 293 -26.29 -25.27 23.37
N ASP A 294 -27.09 -24.44 24.04
CA ASP A 294 -27.42 -23.09 23.59
C ASP A 294 -26.19 -22.16 23.61
N MET A 295 -25.37 -22.25 24.64
CA MET A 295 -24.11 -21.50 24.75
C MET A 295 -23.11 -21.88 23.64
N LEU A 296 -22.90 -23.17 23.41
CA LEU A 296 -22.04 -23.65 22.33
C LEU A 296 -22.53 -23.16 20.97
N PHE A 297 -23.84 -23.26 20.73
CA PHE A 297 -24.45 -22.75 19.51
C PHE A 297 -24.20 -21.25 19.30
N LEU A 298 -24.43 -20.44 20.35
CA LEU A 298 -24.21 -19.01 20.32
C LEU A 298 -22.73 -18.63 20.12
N SER A 299 -21.80 -19.45 20.61
CA SER A 299 -20.36 -19.29 20.37
C SER A 299 -20.01 -19.53 18.90
N HIS A 300 -20.52 -20.61 18.30
CA HIS A 300 -20.31 -20.90 16.87
C HIS A 300 -20.86 -19.79 15.96
N ALA A 301 -22.07 -19.30 16.24
CA ALA A 301 -22.66 -18.20 15.48
C ALA A 301 -21.86 -16.89 15.55
N HIS A 302 -21.27 -16.56 16.71
CA HIS A 302 -20.44 -15.37 16.87
C HIS A 302 -19.03 -15.50 16.25
N ALA A 303 -18.52 -16.72 16.10
CA ALA A 303 -17.24 -16.96 15.41
C ALA A 303 -17.29 -16.72 13.89
N GLY A 304 -18.44 -16.28 13.36
CA GLY A 304 -18.63 -15.99 11.94
C GLY A 304 -18.99 -17.21 11.10
N GLU A 305 -19.42 -18.32 11.73
CA GLU A 305 -20.00 -19.43 10.98
C GLU A 305 -21.30 -18.98 10.33
N HIS A 306 -21.33 -19.00 8.99
CA HIS A 306 -22.53 -18.77 8.23
C HIS A 306 -23.33 -20.07 8.10
N ALA A 307 -24.65 -19.94 7.92
CA ALA A 307 -25.50 -21.07 7.55
C ALA A 307 -24.95 -21.74 6.28
N SER A 308 -24.53 -23.00 6.39
CA SER A 308 -23.78 -23.70 5.34
C SER A 308 -24.66 -24.56 4.44
N GLN A 309 -25.82 -24.99 4.94
CA GLN A 309 -26.77 -25.87 4.23
C GLN A 309 -28.02 -25.11 3.78
N LEU A 310 -27.82 -24.01 3.04
CA LEU A 310 -28.93 -23.21 2.53
C LEU A 310 -29.69 -23.98 1.44
N THR A 311 -30.96 -24.26 1.70
CA THR A 311 -31.87 -24.93 0.77
C THR A 311 -33.08 -24.05 0.50
N GLN A 312 -33.55 -24.06 -0.75
CA GLN A 312 -34.75 -23.31 -1.13
C GLN A 312 -35.99 -24.06 -0.62
N VAL A 313 -36.71 -23.45 0.33
CA VAL A 313 -37.88 -24.07 0.97
C VAL A 313 -39.04 -23.06 1.12
N SER A 314 -40.26 -23.57 1.18
CA SER A 314 -41.45 -22.80 1.58
C SER A 314 -41.39 -22.57 3.10
N LEU A 315 -41.34 -21.32 3.53
CA LEU A 315 -41.35 -20.99 4.96
C LEU A 315 -42.67 -21.42 5.61
N ARG A 316 -43.79 -21.46 4.88
CA ARG A 316 -45.07 -21.95 5.41
C ARG A 316 -45.01 -23.43 5.75
N GLU A 317 -44.44 -24.25 4.87
CA GLU A 317 -44.29 -25.69 5.09
C GLU A 317 -43.42 -25.98 6.32
N GLU A 318 -42.25 -25.32 6.41
CA GLU A 318 -41.36 -25.50 7.56
C GLU A 318 -41.95 -24.92 8.86
N THR A 319 -42.78 -23.87 8.77
CA THR A 319 -43.51 -23.31 9.92
C THR A 319 -44.50 -24.32 10.49
N LEU A 320 -45.28 -24.98 9.63
CA LEU A 320 -46.25 -25.99 10.06
C LEU A 320 -45.56 -27.20 10.69
N LYS A 321 -44.44 -27.68 10.13
CA LYS A 321 -43.62 -28.74 10.74
C LYS A 321 -43.11 -28.36 12.13
N THR A 322 -42.72 -27.10 12.31
CA THR A 322 -42.27 -26.61 13.63
C THR A 322 -43.43 -26.50 14.61
N ALA A 323 -44.61 -26.11 14.13
CA ALA A 323 -45.82 -26.02 14.94
C ALA A 323 -46.24 -27.37 15.53
N GLU A 324 -46.11 -28.46 14.76
CA GLU A 324 -46.35 -29.83 15.24
C GLU A 324 -45.44 -30.19 16.42
N TYR A 325 -44.19 -29.75 16.40
CA TYR A 325 -43.23 -30.04 17.48
C TYR A 325 -43.57 -29.31 18.79
N VAL A 326 -44.08 -28.07 18.71
CA VAL A 326 -44.43 -27.26 19.88
C VAL A 326 -45.89 -27.39 20.31
N GLU A 327 -46.65 -28.29 19.67
CA GLU A 327 -48.07 -28.56 19.97
C GLU A 327 -48.33 -28.80 21.47
N PRO A 328 -47.53 -29.60 22.21
CA PRO A 328 -47.80 -29.86 23.63
C PRO A 328 -47.86 -28.58 24.47
N SER A 329 -46.95 -27.63 24.21
CA SER A 329 -46.89 -26.33 24.91
C SER A 329 -48.09 -25.43 24.57
N PHE A 330 -48.66 -25.57 23.38
CA PHE A 330 -49.87 -24.84 22.98
C PHE A 330 -51.13 -25.49 23.56
N ALA A 331 -51.18 -26.82 23.61
CA ALA A 331 -52.31 -27.58 24.15
C ALA A 331 -52.53 -27.33 25.65
N GLU A 332 -51.44 -27.22 26.44
CA GLU A 332 -51.51 -26.96 27.89
C GLU A 332 -52.29 -25.68 28.22
N LYS A 333 -52.21 -24.65 27.37
CA LYS A 333 -52.91 -23.36 27.53
C LYS A 333 -54.09 -23.16 26.58
N GLN A 334 -54.48 -24.17 25.81
CA GLN A 334 -55.54 -24.09 24.80
C GLN A 334 -55.29 -22.95 23.79
N LEU A 335 -54.05 -22.78 23.35
CA LEU A 335 -53.66 -21.74 22.39
C LEU A 335 -53.94 -22.21 20.96
N SER A 336 -54.45 -21.29 20.13
CA SER A 336 -54.61 -21.51 18.69
C SER A 336 -53.45 -20.91 17.91
N LEU A 337 -52.99 -21.59 16.87
CA LEU A 337 -51.94 -21.09 15.97
C LEU A 337 -52.53 -20.76 14.59
N GLU A 338 -52.30 -19.54 14.11
CA GLU A 338 -52.69 -19.11 12.77
C GLU A 338 -51.46 -18.76 11.92
N VAL A 339 -51.29 -19.40 10.76
CA VAL A 339 -50.17 -19.13 9.84
C VAL A 339 -50.66 -18.38 8.60
N GLN A 340 -50.24 -17.13 8.44
CA GLN A 340 -50.63 -16.22 7.36
C GLN A 340 -49.47 -16.01 6.37
N GLY A 341 -49.75 -16.12 5.07
CA GLY A 341 -48.79 -15.93 3.99
C GLY A 341 -47.90 -17.15 3.71
N ASP A 342 -47.05 -17.01 2.69
CA ASP A 342 -45.95 -17.92 2.37
C ASP A 342 -44.84 -17.15 1.66
N VAL A 343 -43.59 -17.55 1.90
CA VAL A 343 -42.40 -17.01 1.25
C VAL A 343 -41.43 -18.15 0.98
N THR A 344 -40.84 -18.17 -0.21
CA THR A 344 -39.75 -19.10 -0.53
C THR A 344 -38.41 -18.42 -0.29
N ALA A 345 -37.56 -19.00 0.55
CA ALA A 345 -36.25 -18.47 0.92
C ALA A 345 -35.17 -19.56 0.95
N HIS A 346 -33.90 -19.16 0.80
CA HIS A 346 -32.75 -20.03 1.00
C HIS A 346 -32.38 -20.01 2.48
N ILE A 347 -32.71 -21.08 3.20
CA ILE A 347 -32.46 -21.19 4.65
C ILE A 347 -31.84 -22.54 5.00
N ASP A 348 -31.12 -22.56 6.12
CA ASP A 348 -30.78 -23.80 6.83
C ASP A 348 -32.00 -24.22 7.66
N ARG A 349 -32.62 -25.32 7.25
CA ARG A 349 -33.85 -25.84 7.85
C ARG A 349 -33.71 -26.08 9.36
N ARG A 350 -32.56 -26.62 9.80
CA ARG A 350 -32.34 -26.93 11.22
C ARG A 350 -32.31 -25.66 12.06
N LEU A 351 -31.63 -24.63 11.57
CA LEU A 351 -31.53 -23.34 12.24
C LEU A 351 -32.87 -22.59 12.24
N PHE A 352 -33.62 -22.67 11.14
CA PHE A 352 -34.97 -22.11 11.04
C PHE A 352 -35.94 -22.75 12.04
N HIS A 353 -36.00 -24.09 12.09
CA HIS A 353 -36.82 -24.80 13.06
C HIS A 353 -36.47 -24.39 14.49
N ARG A 354 -35.17 -24.28 14.80
CA ARG A 354 -34.71 -23.85 16.13
C ARG A 354 -35.11 -22.42 16.47
N SER A 355 -34.97 -21.45 15.55
CA SER A 355 -35.36 -20.06 15.82
C SER A 355 -36.87 -19.92 15.94
N LEU A 356 -37.64 -20.57 15.07
CA LEU A 356 -39.09 -20.53 15.12
C LEU A 356 -39.66 -21.23 16.35
N ALA A 357 -39.12 -22.39 16.75
CA ALA A 357 -39.51 -23.06 17.99
C ALA A 357 -39.31 -22.13 19.20
N ASN A 358 -38.17 -21.45 19.29
CA ASN A 358 -37.90 -20.46 20.34
C ASN A 358 -38.91 -19.30 20.35
N LEU A 359 -39.33 -18.80 19.18
CA LEU A 359 -40.36 -17.75 19.09
C LEU A 359 -41.75 -18.24 19.48
N LEU A 360 -42.12 -19.45 19.07
CA LEU A 360 -43.41 -20.06 19.38
C LEU A 360 -43.52 -20.44 20.86
N GLU A 361 -42.47 -21.01 21.45
CA GLU A 361 -42.40 -21.28 22.90
C GLU A 361 -42.45 -20.00 23.73
N ASN A 362 -41.76 -18.95 23.28
CA ASN A 362 -41.86 -17.62 23.90
C ASN A 362 -43.29 -17.09 23.85
N SER A 363 -43.95 -17.24 22.71
CA SER A 363 -45.35 -16.83 22.53
C SER A 363 -46.29 -17.63 23.41
N ALA A 364 -46.15 -18.96 23.46
CA ALA A 364 -46.97 -19.82 24.30
C ALA A 364 -46.84 -19.46 25.80
N ARG A 365 -45.64 -19.11 26.25
CA ARG A 365 -45.39 -18.72 27.63
C ARG A 365 -46.06 -17.41 28.02
N HIS A 366 -45.96 -16.40 27.16
CA HIS A 366 -46.42 -15.04 27.48
C HIS A 366 -47.87 -14.77 27.06
N SER A 367 -48.47 -15.67 26.29
CA SER A 367 -49.89 -15.61 25.95
C SER A 367 -50.80 -15.99 27.12
N PRO A 368 -51.95 -15.31 27.27
CA PRO A 368 -53.04 -15.77 28.12
C PRO A 368 -53.68 -17.05 27.54
N SER A 369 -54.28 -17.88 28.38
CA SER A 369 -55.00 -19.08 27.96
C SER A 369 -56.13 -18.74 26.98
N ASN A 370 -56.48 -19.67 26.08
CA ASN A 370 -57.52 -19.48 25.06
C ASN A 370 -57.28 -18.31 24.09
N SER A 371 -56.02 -18.02 23.78
CA SER A 371 -55.67 -16.96 22.83
C SER A 371 -55.04 -17.50 21.55
N THR A 372 -54.96 -16.64 20.53
CA THR A 372 -54.40 -16.98 19.23
C THR A 372 -53.02 -16.35 19.06
N VAL A 373 -52.04 -17.19 18.69
CA VAL A 373 -50.71 -16.76 18.23
C VAL A 373 -50.73 -16.75 16.70
N THR A 374 -50.33 -15.64 16.09
CA THR A 374 -50.31 -15.47 14.63
C THR A 374 -48.87 -15.43 14.12
N VAL A 375 -48.53 -16.34 13.20
CA VAL A 375 -47.28 -16.32 12.45
C VAL A 375 -47.54 -15.72 11.08
N ARG A 376 -46.96 -14.56 10.79
CA ARG A 376 -47.04 -13.91 9.48
C ARG A 376 -45.73 -14.07 8.73
N LEU A 377 -45.84 -14.59 7.52
CA LEU A 377 -44.73 -14.78 6.59
C LEU A 377 -44.89 -13.76 5.47
N SER A 378 -43.93 -12.86 5.32
CA SER A 378 -44.00 -11.78 4.33
C SER A 378 -42.66 -11.51 3.66
N GLU A 379 -42.70 -10.95 2.45
CA GLU A 379 -41.51 -10.52 1.72
C GLU A 379 -41.40 -8.99 1.76
N LYS A 380 -40.23 -8.49 2.13
CA LYS A 380 -39.90 -7.05 2.13
C LYS A 380 -38.61 -6.84 1.34
N GLY A 381 -38.74 -6.46 0.06
CA GLY A 381 -37.59 -6.28 -0.83
C GLY A 381 -36.85 -7.61 -1.05
N ASN A 382 -35.56 -7.67 -0.71
CA ASN A 382 -34.74 -8.89 -0.84
C ASN A 382 -34.68 -9.72 0.47
N GLN A 383 -35.60 -9.49 1.41
CA GLN A 383 -35.65 -10.17 2.69
C GLN A 383 -36.97 -10.93 2.87
N ALA A 384 -36.87 -12.17 3.33
CA ALA A 384 -38.00 -12.92 3.89
C ALA A 384 -38.15 -12.55 5.37
N CYS A 385 -39.38 -12.28 5.82
CA CYS A 385 -39.71 -11.81 7.15
C CYS A 385 -40.66 -12.82 7.82
N VAL A 386 -40.35 -13.19 9.06
CA VAL A 386 -41.18 -14.04 9.91
C VAL A 386 -41.54 -13.26 11.15
N ASP A 387 -42.82 -12.91 11.28
CA ASP A 387 -43.38 -12.21 12.43
C ASP A 387 -44.21 -13.22 13.27
N VAL A 388 -43.90 -13.37 14.55
CA VAL A 388 -44.72 -14.15 15.50
C VAL A 388 -45.36 -13.17 16.47
N SER A 389 -46.68 -13.09 16.43
CA SER A 389 -47.47 -12.13 17.21
C SER A 389 -48.34 -12.84 18.23
N ASN A 390 -48.33 -12.37 19.46
CA ASN A 390 -49.09 -12.95 20.55
C ASN A 390 -49.69 -11.85 21.45
N PRO A 391 -50.90 -12.04 21.99
CA PRO A 391 -51.45 -11.13 22.97
C PRO A 391 -50.67 -11.24 24.28
N GLY A 392 -50.39 -10.12 24.93
CA GLY A 392 -49.63 -10.11 26.19
C GLY A 392 -49.49 -8.72 26.78
N ASP A 393 -48.84 -8.66 27.95
CA ASP A 393 -48.61 -7.40 28.64
C ASP A 393 -47.74 -6.45 27.79
N PRO A 394 -48.00 -5.12 27.82
CA PRO A 394 -47.20 -4.15 27.09
C PRO A 394 -45.74 -4.18 27.53
N ILE A 395 -44.84 -4.16 26.55
CA ILE A 395 -43.40 -4.12 26.80
C ILE A 395 -42.92 -2.69 26.60
N ALA A 396 -42.26 -2.14 27.61
CA ALA A 396 -41.71 -0.79 27.54
C ALA A 396 -40.70 -0.68 26.36
N PRO A 397 -40.70 0.44 25.59
CA PRO A 397 -39.85 0.60 24.40
C PRO A 397 -38.35 0.40 24.67
N GLU A 398 -37.89 0.77 25.87
CA GLU A 398 -36.52 0.59 26.34
C GLU A 398 -36.06 -0.88 26.42
N HIS A 399 -37.00 -1.82 26.55
CA HIS A 399 -36.68 -3.24 26.63
C HIS A 399 -36.66 -3.91 25.26
N LEU A 400 -37.41 -3.42 24.26
CA LEU A 400 -37.65 -4.11 22.98
C LEU A 400 -36.37 -4.52 22.24
N HIS A 401 -35.34 -3.66 22.22
CA HIS A 401 -34.05 -3.98 21.60
C HIS A 401 -33.20 -4.94 22.44
N ARG A 402 -33.32 -4.85 23.77
CA ARG A 402 -32.52 -5.63 24.72
C ARG A 402 -33.03 -7.06 24.89
N LEU A 403 -34.26 -7.36 24.50
CA LEU A 403 -34.84 -8.71 24.56
C LEU A 403 -34.06 -9.76 23.77
N PHE A 404 -33.25 -9.36 22.79
CA PHE A 404 -32.38 -10.24 22.02
C PHE A 404 -30.95 -10.32 22.59
N GLU A 405 -30.64 -9.59 23.66
CA GLU A 405 -29.41 -9.76 24.43
C GLU A 405 -29.45 -11.09 25.19
N ARG A 406 -28.29 -11.70 25.39
CA ARG A 406 -28.17 -12.97 26.12
C ARG A 406 -28.58 -12.74 27.58
N PHE A 407 -29.35 -13.68 28.13
CA PHE A 407 -29.77 -13.68 29.54
C PHE A 407 -30.62 -12.48 29.98
N TYR A 408 -31.02 -11.61 29.03
CA TYR A 408 -31.84 -10.46 29.34
C TYR A 408 -33.30 -10.87 29.57
N ARG A 409 -33.88 -10.39 30.67
CA ARG A 409 -35.28 -10.63 31.07
C ARG A 409 -35.85 -9.37 31.72
N VAL A 410 -37.12 -9.07 31.47
CA VAL A 410 -37.84 -7.99 32.16
C VAL A 410 -38.17 -8.44 33.59
N ASP A 411 -37.93 -7.61 34.61
CA ASP A 411 -37.95 -8.00 36.03
C ASP A 411 -39.27 -8.61 36.52
N THR A 412 -40.41 -8.29 35.89
CA THR A 412 -41.72 -8.90 36.16
C THR A 412 -41.81 -10.39 35.79
N SER A 413 -40.89 -10.91 34.97
CA SER A 413 -40.84 -12.32 34.55
C SER A 413 -40.00 -13.22 35.46
N ARG A 414 -39.30 -12.69 36.47
CA ARG A 414 -38.43 -13.48 37.37
C ARG A 414 -39.22 -14.41 38.30
N ALA A 415 -40.49 -14.11 38.59
CA ALA A 415 -41.28 -14.80 39.60
C ALA A 415 -42.17 -15.96 39.07
N ARG A 416 -42.20 -16.22 37.76
CA ARG A 416 -43.21 -17.11 37.13
C ARG A 416 -42.70 -18.13 36.11
N SER A 417 -41.40 -18.26 35.87
CA SER A 417 -40.91 -19.26 34.89
C SER A 417 -39.55 -19.84 35.26
N ASP A 418 -39.58 -21.04 35.83
CA ASP A 418 -38.41 -21.77 36.32
C ASP A 418 -37.64 -22.51 35.21
N THR A 419 -38.22 -22.73 34.03
CA THR A 419 -37.62 -23.62 33.01
C THR A 419 -36.68 -22.96 31.99
N HIS A 420 -36.66 -21.63 31.82
CA HIS A 420 -35.98 -21.01 30.66
C HIS A 420 -35.02 -19.85 31.03
N HIS A 421 -33.83 -19.88 30.43
CA HIS A 421 -32.65 -19.07 30.82
C HIS A 421 -32.50 -17.72 30.10
N GLY A 422 -33.52 -17.23 29.40
CA GLY A 422 -33.40 -15.98 28.63
C GLY A 422 -32.47 -16.06 27.42
N LEU A 423 -32.21 -17.29 26.92
CA LEU A 423 -31.36 -17.52 25.74
C LEU A 423 -32.12 -17.62 24.43
N GLY A 424 -33.41 -17.98 24.47
CA GLY A 424 -34.19 -18.28 23.27
C GLY A 424 -34.20 -17.15 22.24
N LEU A 425 -34.46 -15.90 22.65
CA LEU A 425 -34.44 -14.75 21.73
C LEU A 425 -33.02 -14.43 21.23
N SER A 426 -31.98 -14.66 22.05
CA SER A 426 -30.59 -14.50 21.58
C SER A 426 -30.20 -15.54 20.52
N ILE A 427 -30.77 -16.76 20.58
CA ILE A 427 -30.63 -17.79 19.55
C ILE A 427 -31.31 -17.36 18.25
N VAL A 428 -32.51 -16.78 18.35
CA VAL A 428 -33.21 -16.21 17.18
C VAL A 428 -32.35 -15.16 16.49
N ARG A 429 -31.72 -14.26 17.27
CA ARG A 429 -30.79 -13.26 16.74
C ARG A 429 -29.57 -13.88 16.09
N ALA A 430 -28.96 -14.87 16.73
CA ALA A 430 -27.83 -15.59 16.14
C ALA A 430 -28.20 -16.24 14.80
N VAL A 431 -29.33 -16.92 14.71
CA VAL A 431 -29.82 -17.53 13.46
C VAL A 431 -30.07 -16.48 12.38
N ALA A 432 -30.69 -15.33 12.72
CA ALA A 432 -30.92 -14.25 11.77
C ALA A 432 -29.60 -13.71 11.19
N ILE A 433 -28.61 -13.46 12.06
CA ILE A 433 -27.28 -12.99 11.66
C ILE A 433 -26.56 -14.03 10.76
N MET A 434 -26.63 -15.31 11.10
CA MET A 434 -26.06 -16.40 10.29
C MET A 434 -26.67 -16.46 8.87
N HIS A 435 -27.91 -16.01 8.71
CA HIS A 435 -28.64 -15.89 7.44
C HIS A 435 -28.63 -14.47 6.84
N ARG A 436 -27.76 -13.58 7.34
CA ARG A 436 -27.60 -12.18 6.84
C ARG A 436 -28.88 -11.35 6.93
N GLY A 437 -29.74 -11.64 7.90
CA GLY A 437 -30.87 -10.81 8.27
C GLY A 437 -30.68 -10.17 9.63
N ASP A 438 -31.80 -9.74 10.22
CA ASP A 438 -31.84 -9.03 11.50
C ASP A 438 -33.11 -9.43 12.28
N VAL A 439 -33.17 -9.04 13.54
CA VAL A 439 -34.31 -9.29 14.44
C VAL A 439 -35.05 -8.01 14.77
N PHE A 440 -36.32 -8.13 15.15
CA PHE A 440 -37.11 -7.01 15.61
C PHE A 440 -38.16 -7.45 16.64
N ALA A 441 -38.52 -6.52 17.52
CA ALA A 441 -39.62 -6.66 18.45
C ALA A 441 -40.50 -5.41 18.42
N ARG A 442 -41.82 -5.57 18.54
CA ARG A 442 -42.81 -4.51 18.65
C ARG A 442 -43.85 -4.88 19.70
N SER A 443 -44.34 -3.90 20.44
CA SER A 443 -45.42 -4.08 21.41
C SER A 443 -46.41 -2.95 21.22
N GLU A 444 -47.57 -3.26 20.65
CA GLU A 444 -48.60 -2.27 20.28
C GLU A 444 -49.99 -2.87 20.53
N ASN A 445 -50.90 -2.08 21.11
CA ASN A 445 -52.31 -2.46 21.30
C ASN A 445 -52.52 -3.81 22.03
N GLY A 446 -51.65 -4.16 22.98
CA GLY A 446 -51.71 -5.43 23.72
C GLY A 446 -51.23 -6.65 22.93
N ILE A 447 -50.59 -6.43 21.78
CA ILE A 447 -49.97 -7.47 20.95
C ILE A 447 -48.46 -7.27 20.97
N ASN A 448 -47.74 -8.33 21.31
CA ASN A 448 -46.30 -8.41 21.23
C ASN A 448 -45.92 -9.18 19.96
N THR A 449 -45.11 -8.58 19.10
CA THR A 449 -44.63 -9.19 17.86
C THR A 449 -43.12 -9.31 17.91
N PHE A 450 -42.62 -10.52 17.73
CA PHE A 450 -41.20 -10.85 17.64
C PHE A 450 -40.92 -11.49 16.29
N GLY A 451 -39.83 -11.10 15.64
CA GLY A 451 -39.54 -11.66 14.34
C GLY A 451 -38.09 -11.56 13.94
N LEU A 452 -37.81 -12.27 12.84
CA LEU A 452 -36.51 -12.27 12.21
C LEU A 452 -36.64 -12.18 10.69
N THR A 453 -35.60 -11.67 10.06
CA THR A 453 -35.46 -11.62 8.61
C THR A 453 -34.36 -12.54 8.11
N PHE A 454 -34.46 -12.95 6.85
CA PHE A 454 -33.47 -13.75 6.14
C PHE A 454 -33.18 -13.11 4.78
N ALA A 455 -31.94 -13.16 4.30
CA ALA A 455 -31.64 -12.78 2.93
C ALA A 455 -32.18 -13.84 1.95
N LYS A 456 -33.03 -13.44 1.00
CA LYS A 456 -33.71 -14.37 0.08
C LYS A 456 -32.75 -15.03 -0.92
N GLN A 457 -31.66 -14.33 -1.27
CA GLN A 457 -30.52 -14.84 -2.03
C GLN A 457 -29.20 -14.38 -1.40
N PRO A 458 -28.28 -15.30 -1.05
CA PRO A 458 -27.02 -14.95 -0.40
C PRO A 458 -26.03 -14.16 -1.28
N ASP A 459 -26.23 -14.07 -2.62
CA ASP A 459 -25.22 -13.55 -3.57
C ASP A 459 -25.60 -12.38 -4.50
N ALA A 460 -26.76 -11.75 -4.33
CA ALA A 460 -27.15 -10.66 -5.25
C ALA A 460 -26.34 -9.33 -5.08
N ILE A 461 -25.58 -9.17 -4.00
CA ILE A 461 -24.95 -7.87 -3.67
C ILE A 461 -23.58 -7.67 -4.34
N ARG A 462 -22.89 -8.70 -4.86
CA ARG A 462 -21.58 -8.53 -5.52
C ARG A 462 -21.61 -8.41 -7.04
N THR A 463 -22.64 -8.88 -7.72
CA THR A 463 -22.63 -8.93 -9.20
C THR A 463 -23.23 -7.69 -9.86
N GLY A 464 -23.98 -6.86 -9.12
CA GLY A 464 -24.66 -5.67 -9.66
C GLY A 464 -23.77 -4.43 -9.86
N ARG A 465 -22.61 -4.33 -9.20
CA ARG A 465 -21.75 -3.14 -9.27
C ARG A 465 -20.62 -3.20 -10.30
N LEU A 466 -20.35 -4.39 -10.86
CA LEU A 466 -19.31 -4.57 -11.89
C LEU A 466 -19.86 -4.56 -13.33
N ILE A 467 -21.19 -4.57 -13.52
CA ILE A 467 -21.81 -4.63 -14.86
C ILE A 467 -22.42 -3.28 -15.28
N SER A 468 -22.61 -2.31 -14.37
CA SER A 468 -23.18 -1.00 -14.73
C SER A 468 -22.17 0.03 -15.25
N GLU A 469 -20.85 -0.22 -15.16
CA GLU A 469 -19.82 0.71 -15.67
C GLU A 469 -19.32 0.39 -17.07
N THR A 470 -19.74 -0.72 -17.71
CA THR A 470 -19.28 -1.11 -19.06
C THR A 470 -20.32 -0.97 -20.17
N LYS A 471 -21.51 -0.43 -19.88
CA LYS A 471 -22.54 -0.14 -20.90
C LYS A 471 -23.08 1.28 -20.79
N SER A 472 -22.22 2.27 -20.98
CA SER A 472 -22.61 3.62 -21.42
C SER A 472 -21.71 4.04 -22.59
N GLY A 473 -22.00 3.49 -23.77
CA GLY A 473 -21.46 3.91 -25.04
C GLY A 473 -22.61 4.03 -26.03
N SER A 474 -23.28 5.18 -26.02
CA SER A 474 -24.32 5.54 -27.00
C SER A 474 -23.68 5.87 -28.35
N PRO A 475 -24.14 5.30 -29.49
CA PRO A 475 -23.71 5.70 -30.82
C PRO A 475 -24.49 6.94 -31.27
N ARG A 476 -23.76 8.02 -31.58
CA ARG A 476 -24.28 9.30 -32.03
C ARG A 476 -24.76 9.20 -33.49
N ALA A 477 -26.06 9.42 -33.71
CA ALA A 477 -26.68 9.55 -35.02
C ALA A 477 -26.28 10.87 -35.72
N LYS A 478 -26.05 10.81 -37.04
CA LYS A 478 -25.89 11.98 -37.92
C LYS A 478 -27.26 12.58 -38.26
N PRO A 479 -27.42 13.91 -38.29
CA PRO A 479 -28.50 14.54 -39.02
C PRO A 479 -28.03 15.00 -40.40
N SER A 480 -28.87 14.69 -41.38
CA SER A 480 -28.94 15.33 -42.69
C SER A 480 -29.45 16.76 -42.54
N ASP A 481 -28.78 17.73 -43.15
CA ASP A 481 -29.48 18.92 -43.63
C ASP A 481 -28.83 19.49 -44.90
N LYS A 482 -29.68 19.96 -45.80
CA LYS A 482 -29.37 20.34 -47.18
C LYS A 482 -29.71 21.82 -47.35
N ILE A 483 -28.79 22.55 -48.00
CA ILE A 483 -29.00 23.74 -48.87
C ILE A 483 -29.04 25.12 -48.17
N VAL A 484 -28.09 25.99 -48.56
CA VAL A 484 -28.19 27.28 -49.31
C VAL A 484 -26.73 27.82 -49.45
N ARG A 485 -26.10 27.81 -50.65
CA ARG A 485 -25.82 28.95 -51.58
C ARG A 485 -25.11 30.14 -50.91
N GLU A 486 -23.94 30.67 -51.29
CA GLU A 486 -23.41 31.20 -52.58
C GLU A 486 -21.89 31.53 -52.36
N SER A 487 -20.94 31.18 -53.23
CA SER A 487 -20.33 31.98 -54.33
C SER A 487 -18.89 32.49 -54.06
N SER A 488 -17.96 31.99 -54.89
CA SER A 488 -16.87 32.72 -55.59
C SER A 488 -15.73 33.37 -54.79
N VAL A 489 -14.50 32.85 -54.87
CA VAL A 489 -13.44 33.13 -55.88
C VAL A 489 -12.45 31.97 -55.89
#